data_AF-A0A4U0ZQA3-F1
#
_entry.id   AF-A0A4U0ZQA3-F1
#
_cell.length_a   1.000
_cell.length_b   1.000
_cell.length_c   1.000
_cell.angle_alpha   90.00
_cell.angle_beta   90.00
_cell.angle_gamma   90.00
#
_symmetry.space_group_name_H-M   'P 1'
#
loop_
_entity.id
_entity.type
_entity.pdbx_description
1 polymer ?
#
loop_
_entity_poly.entity_id
_entity_poly.type
_entity_poly.pdbx_seq_one_letter_code
_entity_poly.pdbx_strand_id
1 'polypeptide(L)'
;MDWIKIMCNILDHRKIKMIRKSPEGNTLVLLWLLLLTEAGKCNRGGYLLISDSLSYTVETLSMITDIPLPTVQLGLSIFSNLDMIDSKDGAIFIKNWRKYQSEDKLEARREKDRLRQQRHREKERERLRSLPSPNKVSRDNNVIMSRDVTQENRQDKSREEKTTTEKARLLLSGTSIAKISNQELECLEKRHGSEQLLQAADIAAETWRRNREDKHNPGGYLHSLCASLVLPDWYVPYEKRMAIAKEELSRKKIDSMEKASLRAKEKAKNEAMDTLWNSLSSEQHEEYQKKALASFPDSIRPSMTITMIMAKLLAFQEASCSHEKIM
;
A
#
# COMPACT_ATOMS: atom_id res chain seq x y z
N MET A 1 9.26 2.75 7.69
CA MET A 1 9.80 1.65 6.85
C MET A 1 8.71 0.60 6.85
N ASP A 2 8.29 0.13 5.70
CA ASP A 2 7.00 -0.59 5.60
C ASP A 2 7.16 -2.12 5.66
N TRP A 3 8.35 -2.60 6.01
CA TRP A 3 8.66 -4.03 5.99
C TRP A 3 9.71 -4.43 7.03
N ILE A 4 9.59 -5.69 7.49
CA ILE A 4 10.53 -6.38 8.38
C ILE A 4 11.05 -7.64 7.67
N LYS A 5 12.26 -8.11 8.02
CA LYS A 5 12.79 -9.38 7.51
C LYS A 5 12.35 -10.53 8.39
N ILE A 6 11.79 -11.57 7.79
CA ILE A 6 11.46 -12.82 8.47
C ILE A 6 12.17 -13.96 7.73
N MET A 7 12.83 -14.85 8.47
CA MET A 7 13.45 -16.04 7.86
C MET A 7 12.37 -17.04 7.46
N CYS A 8 12.50 -17.69 6.30
CA CYS A 8 11.52 -18.66 5.79
C CYS A 8 11.31 -19.87 6.73
N ASN A 9 12.26 -20.15 7.61
CA ASN A 9 12.20 -21.22 8.62
C ASN A 9 11.78 -20.71 10.01
N ILE A 10 11.08 -19.58 10.12
CA ILE A 10 10.65 -19.02 11.41
C ILE A 10 9.79 -20.00 12.22
N LEU A 11 8.96 -20.80 11.54
CA LEU A 11 8.11 -21.83 12.18
C LEU A 11 8.90 -23.02 12.71
N ASP A 12 10.15 -23.20 12.23
CA ASP A 12 11.04 -24.25 12.71
C ASP A 12 11.81 -23.88 13.97
N HIS A 13 11.80 -22.59 14.35
CA HIS A 13 12.51 -22.10 15.50
C HIS A 13 12.02 -22.77 16.79
N ARG A 14 12.94 -23.24 17.63
CA ARG A 14 12.64 -24.02 18.85
C ARG A 14 11.63 -23.31 19.76
N LYS A 15 11.78 -22.00 19.98
CA LYS A 15 10.84 -21.21 20.81
C LYS A 15 9.43 -21.16 20.19
N ILE A 16 9.32 -21.01 18.87
CA ILE A 16 8.03 -21.01 18.16
C ILE A 16 7.37 -22.39 18.24
N LYS A 17 8.15 -23.47 18.09
CA LYS A 17 7.66 -24.84 18.30
C LYS A 17 7.16 -25.08 19.73
N MET A 18 7.78 -24.46 20.74
CA MET A 18 7.30 -24.53 22.12
C MET A 18 5.99 -23.75 22.31
N ILE A 19 5.88 -22.54 21.76
CA ILE A 19 4.64 -21.74 21.81
C ILE A 19 3.48 -22.48 21.14
N ARG A 20 3.71 -23.13 20.00
CA ARG A 20 2.64 -23.89 19.31
C ARG A 20 2.06 -25.05 20.14
N LYS A 21 2.79 -25.52 21.16
CA LYS A 21 2.32 -26.58 22.07
C LYS A 21 1.53 -26.05 23.27
N SER A 22 1.49 -24.74 23.50
CA SER A 22 0.70 -24.15 24.58
C SER A 22 -0.79 -24.03 24.19
N PRO A 23 -1.68 -23.79 25.16
CA PRO A 23 -3.05 -23.38 24.87
C PRO A 23 -3.04 -22.15 23.96
N GLU A 24 -3.96 -22.09 23.00
CA GLU A 24 -4.03 -21.01 22.00
C GLU A 24 -2.74 -20.82 21.18
N GLY A 25 -1.89 -21.86 21.06
CA GLY A 25 -0.55 -21.75 20.48
C GLY A 25 -0.49 -21.11 19.08
N ASN A 26 -1.48 -21.36 18.22
CA ASN A 26 -1.55 -20.70 16.90
C ASN A 26 -1.84 -19.19 17.03
N THR A 27 -2.80 -18.82 17.89
CA THR A 27 -3.15 -17.43 18.22
C THR A 27 -1.95 -16.70 18.82
N LEU A 28 -1.16 -17.38 19.65
CA LEU A 28 0.05 -16.82 20.24
C LEU A 28 1.17 -16.63 19.21
N VAL A 29 1.33 -17.55 18.26
CA VAL A 29 2.29 -17.33 17.15
C VAL A 29 1.85 -16.14 16.28
N LEU A 30 0.55 -15.98 16.03
CA LEU A 30 0.01 -14.81 15.34
C LEU A 30 0.30 -13.53 16.13
N LEU A 31 0.03 -13.52 17.44
CA LEU A 31 0.35 -12.40 18.33
C LEU A 31 1.84 -12.04 18.23
N TRP A 32 2.75 -13.02 18.23
CA TRP A 32 4.18 -12.76 18.08
C TRP A 32 4.52 -12.08 16.75
N LEU A 33 3.94 -12.53 15.63
CA LEU A 33 4.14 -11.90 14.33
C LEU A 33 3.59 -10.47 14.31
N LEU A 34 2.42 -10.24 14.92
CA LEU A 34 1.84 -8.90 15.04
C LEU A 34 2.74 -7.97 15.86
N LEU A 35 3.30 -8.43 16.99
CA LEU A 35 4.27 -7.66 17.77
C LEU A 35 5.51 -7.28 16.93
N LEU A 36 6.05 -8.21 16.14
CA LEU A 36 7.15 -7.90 15.22
C LEU A 36 6.76 -6.81 14.21
N THR A 37 5.53 -6.86 13.67
CA THR A 37 5.06 -5.82 12.74
C THR A 37 4.86 -4.47 13.42
N GLU A 38 4.35 -4.42 14.65
CA GLU A 38 4.18 -3.18 15.40
C GLU A 38 5.52 -2.55 15.79
N ALA A 39 6.48 -3.36 16.24
CA ALA A 39 7.86 -2.90 16.46
C ALA A 39 8.50 -2.41 15.14
N GLY A 40 8.17 -3.06 14.02
CA GLY A 40 8.58 -2.66 12.68
C GLY A 40 7.95 -1.35 12.17
N LYS A 41 6.74 -0.99 12.64
CA LYS A 41 6.15 0.33 12.36
C LYS A 41 6.87 1.41 13.16
N CYS A 42 7.06 1.17 14.46
CA CYS A 42 7.73 2.08 15.37
C CYS A 42 9.21 2.32 15.00
N ASN A 43 9.92 1.28 14.55
CA ASN A 43 11.34 1.33 14.14
C ASN A 43 12.29 1.88 15.22
N ARG A 44 11.99 1.68 16.50
CA ARG A 44 12.81 2.13 17.63
C ARG A 44 13.55 0.98 18.28
N GLY A 45 14.40 0.26 17.56
CA GLY A 45 15.25 -0.79 18.15
C GLY A 45 14.47 -1.94 18.83
N GLY A 46 13.27 -2.23 18.34
CA GLY A 46 12.42 -3.30 18.90
C GLY A 46 11.48 -2.87 20.02
N TYR A 47 11.44 -1.58 20.39
CA TYR A 47 10.47 -1.07 21.35
C TYR A 47 9.06 -1.02 20.75
N LEU A 48 8.09 -1.44 21.56
CA LEU A 48 6.67 -1.39 21.24
C LEU A 48 6.09 -0.08 21.79
N LEU A 49 6.09 0.95 20.94
CA LEU A 49 5.58 2.29 21.27
C LEU A 49 4.56 2.74 20.22
N ILE A 50 3.47 3.34 20.69
CA ILE A 50 2.44 4.00 19.87
C ILE A 50 2.96 5.35 19.36
N SER A 51 3.62 6.09 20.25
CA SER A 51 4.20 7.40 20.00
C SER A 51 5.48 7.57 20.83
N ASP A 52 6.16 8.70 20.66
CA ASP A 52 7.46 8.96 21.27
C ASP A 52 7.50 8.80 22.79
N SER A 53 6.36 9.02 23.44
CA SER A 53 6.16 8.98 24.89
C SER A 53 5.21 7.88 25.37
N LEU A 54 4.54 7.16 24.46
CA LEU A 54 3.47 6.22 24.82
C LEU A 54 3.82 4.79 24.41
N SER A 55 4.03 3.93 25.41
CA SER A 55 4.26 2.50 25.21
C SER A 55 2.98 1.71 25.01
N TYR A 56 3.06 0.62 24.25
CA TYR A 56 1.97 -0.32 24.14
C TYR A 56 1.71 -1.01 25.49
N THR A 57 0.47 -0.88 25.97
CA THR A 57 -0.02 -1.67 27.11
C THR A 57 -0.71 -2.94 26.63
N VAL A 58 -0.99 -3.85 27.55
CA VAL A 58 -1.73 -5.09 27.27
C VAL A 58 -3.11 -4.78 26.68
N GLU A 59 -3.82 -3.77 27.21
CA GLU A 59 -5.13 -3.35 26.70
C GLU A 59 -5.03 -2.87 25.26
N THR A 60 -4.01 -2.07 24.96
CA THR A 60 -3.86 -1.48 23.63
C THR A 60 -3.42 -2.52 22.60
N LEU A 61 -2.58 -3.47 23.00
CA LEU A 61 -2.22 -4.62 22.17
C LEU A 61 -3.44 -5.49 21.87
N SER A 62 -4.30 -5.75 22.84
CA SER A 62 -5.56 -6.49 22.62
C SER A 62 -6.44 -5.79 21.59
N MET A 63 -6.61 -4.47 21.73
CA MET A 63 -7.41 -3.68 20.78
C MET A 63 -6.86 -3.68 19.35
N ILE A 64 -5.54 -3.58 19.19
CA ILE A 64 -4.91 -3.47 17.85
C ILE A 64 -4.79 -4.83 17.16
N THR A 65 -4.53 -5.88 17.93
CA THR A 65 -4.36 -7.23 17.39
C THR A 65 -5.68 -7.96 17.21
N ASP A 66 -6.79 -7.42 17.73
CA ASP A 66 -8.10 -8.07 17.79
C ASP A 66 -8.03 -9.45 18.48
N ILE A 67 -7.13 -9.57 19.46
CA ILE A 67 -6.94 -10.79 20.27
C ILE A 67 -7.47 -10.51 21.67
N PRO A 68 -8.27 -11.43 22.27
CA PRO A 68 -8.80 -11.25 23.61
C PRO A 68 -7.71 -10.94 24.65
N LEU A 69 -7.99 -10.00 25.55
CA LEU A 69 -7.06 -9.55 26.59
C LEU A 69 -6.41 -10.69 27.40
N PRO A 70 -7.15 -11.74 27.83
CA PRO A 70 -6.53 -12.87 28.56
C PRO A 70 -5.48 -13.61 27.73
N THR A 71 -5.71 -13.74 26.42
CA THR A 71 -4.77 -14.40 25.49
C THR A 71 -3.54 -13.54 25.26
N VAL A 72 -3.68 -12.21 25.19
CA VAL A 72 -2.54 -11.29 25.11
C VAL A 72 -1.69 -11.35 26.37
N GLN A 73 -2.31 -11.35 27.56
CA GLN A 73 -1.60 -11.50 28.84
C GLN A 73 -0.83 -12.82 28.90
N LEU A 74 -1.48 -13.93 28.53
CA LEU A 74 -0.85 -15.23 28.44
C LEU A 74 0.34 -15.21 27.47
N GLY A 75 0.16 -14.64 26.28
CA GLY A 75 1.21 -14.53 25.27
C GLY A 75 2.42 -13.75 25.75
N LEU A 76 2.22 -12.57 26.32
CA LEU A 76 3.31 -11.75 26.87
C LEU A 76 4.06 -12.48 28.00
N SER A 77 3.36 -13.20 28.87
CA SER A 77 4.00 -14.01 29.92
C SER A 77 4.87 -15.13 29.34
N ILE A 78 4.37 -15.84 28.31
CA ILE A 78 5.12 -16.90 27.62
C ILE A 78 6.32 -16.33 26.88
N PHE A 79 6.18 -15.20 26.18
CA PHE A 79 7.27 -14.56 25.47
C PHE A 79 8.36 -14.04 26.41
N SER A 80 7.97 -13.53 27.58
CA SER A 80 8.91 -13.13 28.62
C SER A 80 9.67 -14.35 29.18
N ASN A 81 8.95 -15.42 29.54
CA ASN A 81 9.55 -16.67 30.02
C ASN A 81 10.49 -17.34 29.02
N LEU A 82 10.19 -17.22 27.72
CA LEU A 82 11.03 -17.71 26.64
C LEU A 82 12.14 -16.75 26.25
N ASP A 83 12.34 -15.64 26.97
CA ASP A 83 13.38 -14.64 26.69
C ASP A 83 13.28 -14.09 25.25
N MET A 84 12.06 -13.77 24.82
CA MET A 84 11.75 -13.18 23.50
C MET A 84 11.48 -11.67 23.61
N ILE A 85 10.81 -11.27 24.70
CA ILE A 85 10.56 -9.88 25.06
C ILE A 85 11.11 -9.60 26.46
N ASP A 86 11.23 -8.33 26.79
CA ASP A 86 11.59 -7.85 28.12
C ASP A 86 10.95 -6.49 28.35
N SER A 87 10.87 -6.09 29.62
CA SER A 87 10.20 -4.88 30.06
C SER A 87 11.22 -3.96 30.67
N LYS A 88 11.58 -2.88 29.96
CA LYS A 88 12.46 -1.82 30.46
C LYS A 88 11.66 -0.55 30.59
N ASP A 89 11.73 0.08 31.77
CA ASP A 89 11.08 1.37 32.06
C ASP A 89 9.55 1.35 31.80
N GLY A 90 8.90 0.20 32.03
CA GLY A 90 7.47 0.01 31.77
C GLY A 90 7.10 -0.19 30.29
N ALA A 91 8.07 -0.13 29.37
CA ALA A 91 7.88 -0.40 27.95
C ALA A 91 8.34 -1.81 27.56
N ILE A 92 7.52 -2.48 26.75
CA ILE A 92 7.86 -3.79 26.20
C ILE A 92 8.82 -3.61 25.03
N PHE A 93 9.91 -4.36 25.00
CA PHE A 93 10.83 -4.39 23.87
C PHE A 93 11.19 -5.82 23.45
N ILE A 94 11.41 -5.98 22.14
CA ILE A 94 11.74 -7.27 21.52
C ILE A 94 13.25 -7.48 21.57
N LYS A 95 13.69 -8.59 22.18
CA LYS A 95 15.12 -8.94 22.24
C LYS A 95 15.65 -9.31 20.86
N ASN A 96 16.94 -9.03 20.63
CA ASN A 96 17.64 -9.33 19.38
C ASN A 96 16.98 -8.71 18.12
N TRP A 97 16.37 -7.52 18.25
CA TRP A 97 15.70 -6.83 17.15
C TRP A 97 16.54 -6.68 15.87
N ARG A 98 17.87 -6.55 16.04
CA ARG A 98 18.85 -6.51 14.94
C ARG A 98 18.75 -7.65 13.92
N LYS A 99 18.17 -8.81 14.31
CA LYS A 99 17.92 -9.93 13.40
C LYS A 99 16.81 -9.65 12.38
N TYR A 100 15.82 -8.85 12.78
CA TYR A 100 14.67 -8.50 11.96
C TYR A 100 14.92 -7.22 11.14
N GLN A 101 15.80 -6.33 11.63
CA GLN A 101 16.12 -5.08 10.96
C GLN A 101 17.56 -4.62 11.23
N SER A 102 18.25 -4.13 10.20
CA SER A 102 19.61 -3.58 10.33
C SER A 102 19.58 -2.16 10.92
N GLU A 103 19.91 -2.02 12.20
CA GLU A 103 19.93 -0.72 12.93
C GLU A 103 20.92 0.28 12.30
N ASP A 104 22.11 -0.16 11.89
CA ASP A 104 23.16 0.74 11.37
C ASP A 104 22.76 1.42 10.05
N LYS A 105 22.03 0.70 9.19
CA LYS A 105 21.48 1.26 7.94
C LYS A 105 20.37 2.28 8.22
N LEU A 106 19.66 2.11 9.34
CA LEU A 106 18.58 2.99 9.76
C LEU A 106 19.13 4.29 10.38
N GLU A 107 20.14 4.21 11.23
CA GLU A 107 20.84 5.39 11.77
C GLU A 107 21.48 6.22 10.66
N ALA A 108 22.15 5.57 9.71
CA ALA A 108 22.71 6.24 8.54
C ALA A 108 21.62 6.94 7.68
N ARG A 109 20.41 6.39 7.60
CA ARG A 109 19.28 7.03 6.92
C ARG A 109 18.76 8.21 7.75
N ARG A 110 18.59 8.07 9.06
CA ARG A 110 18.14 9.15 9.96
C ARG A 110 19.06 10.35 9.89
N GLU A 111 20.37 10.13 9.90
CA GLU A 111 21.35 11.23 9.82
C GLU A 111 21.26 11.94 8.47
N LYS A 112 21.11 11.19 7.37
CA LYS A 112 20.89 11.77 6.04
C LYS A 112 19.58 12.56 5.96
N ASP A 113 18.51 12.06 6.56
CA ASP A 113 17.20 12.73 6.57
C ASP A 113 17.23 13.99 7.43
N ARG A 114 17.90 13.95 8.59
CA ARG A 114 18.16 15.11 9.46
C ARG A 114 18.93 16.19 8.70
N LEU A 115 20.00 15.81 8.00
CA LEU A 115 20.79 16.72 7.19
C LEU A 115 19.98 17.30 6.02
N ARG A 116 19.14 16.49 5.37
CA ARG A 116 18.22 16.95 4.31
C ARG A 116 17.22 17.97 4.84
N GLN A 117 16.59 17.71 5.98
CA GLN A 117 15.66 18.64 6.61
C GLN A 117 16.35 19.94 7.03
N GLN A 118 17.56 19.86 7.59
CA GLN A 118 18.33 21.04 7.94
C GLN A 118 18.63 21.89 6.70
N ARG A 119 19.13 21.27 5.62
CA ARG A 119 19.38 21.96 4.34
C ARG A 119 18.10 22.54 3.75
N HIS A 120 16.97 21.85 3.87
CA HIS A 120 15.68 22.38 3.43
C HIS A 120 15.29 23.64 4.21
N ARG A 121 15.37 23.59 5.54
CA ARG A 121 15.09 24.75 6.41
C ARG A 121 16.06 25.91 6.16
N GLU A 122 17.32 25.63 5.88
CA GLU A 122 18.32 26.64 5.48
C GLU A 122 17.94 27.30 4.16
N LYS A 123 17.64 26.50 3.11
CA LYS A 123 17.20 27.02 1.82
C LYS A 123 15.89 27.81 1.90
N GLU A 124 14.94 27.38 2.73
CA GLU A 124 13.70 28.15 2.94
C GLU A 124 13.97 29.48 3.66
N ARG A 125 14.84 29.49 4.68
CA ARG A 125 15.25 30.73 5.35
C ARG A 125 15.98 31.67 4.40
N GLU A 126 16.84 31.15 3.53
CA GLU A 126 17.54 31.92 2.51
C GLU A 126 16.57 32.47 1.47
N ARG A 127 15.62 31.66 1.00
CA ARG A 127 14.56 32.09 0.07
C ARG A 127 13.73 33.24 0.65
N LEU A 128 13.33 33.12 1.92
CA LEU A 128 12.58 34.16 2.64
C LEU A 128 13.40 35.45 2.81
N ARG A 129 14.73 35.35 3.01
CA ARG A 129 15.65 36.51 3.05
C ARG A 129 15.89 37.13 1.68
N SER A 130 15.79 36.36 0.60
CA SER A 130 15.96 36.85 -0.77
C SER A 130 14.71 37.50 -1.38
N LEU A 131 13.57 37.49 -0.67
CA LEU A 131 12.38 38.22 -1.08
C LEU A 131 12.61 39.74 -0.96
N PRO A 132 12.21 40.54 -1.95
CA PRO A 132 12.29 42.00 -1.86
C PRO A 132 11.50 42.51 -0.65
N SER A 133 12.06 43.50 0.05
CA SER A 133 11.38 44.22 1.14
C SER A 133 9.96 44.69 0.72
N PRO A 134 8.95 44.68 1.60
CA PRO A 134 7.55 44.96 1.25
C PRO A 134 7.27 46.32 0.60
N ASN A 135 8.26 47.22 0.50
CA ASN A 135 8.10 48.58 -0.01
C ASN A 135 8.36 48.76 -1.51
N LYS A 136 8.43 47.69 -2.32
CA LYS A 136 8.58 47.80 -3.79
C LYS A 136 7.74 46.78 -4.59
N VAL A 137 6.45 46.67 -4.29
CA VAL A 137 5.50 46.03 -5.21
C VAL A 137 4.38 47.00 -5.56
N SER A 138 4.31 47.30 -6.86
CA SER A 138 3.27 48.11 -7.51
C SER A 138 1.89 47.59 -7.12
N ARG A 139 1.02 48.48 -6.61
CA ARG A 139 -0.37 48.20 -6.26
C ARG A 139 -1.21 48.14 -7.54
N ASP A 140 -1.01 47.16 -8.39
CA ASP A 140 -1.92 46.88 -9.51
C ASP A 140 -1.88 45.38 -9.83
N ASN A 141 -2.67 44.60 -9.08
CA ASN A 141 -3.61 43.65 -9.66
C ASN A 141 -4.39 42.92 -8.58
N ASN A 142 -5.70 42.92 -8.79
CA ASN A 142 -6.72 42.33 -7.96
C ASN A 142 -6.54 40.80 -7.86
N VAL A 143 -6.78 40.29 -6.65
CA VAL A 143 -6.66 38.90 -6.23
C VAL A 143 -7.77 38.05 -6.85
N ILE A 144 -7.44 36.86 -7.35
CA ILE A 144 -8.33 35.69 -7.24
C ILE A 144 -7.52 34.56 -6.60
N MET A 145 -7.74 34.35 -5.30
CA MET A 145 -7.30 33.15 -4.60
C MET A 145 -8.13 31.98 -5.10
N SER A 146 -7.49 30.98 -5.69
CA SER A 146 -8.16 29.73 -6.07
C SER A 146 -7.20 28.54 -6.00
N ARG A 147 -7.62 27.60 -5.15
CA ARG A 147 -7.31 26.16 -5.08
C ARG A 147 -5.99 25.73 -4.44
N ASP A 148 -6.18 25.00 -3.33
CA ASP A 148 -5.32 23.95 -2.80
C ASP A 148 -4.56 23.22 -3.92
N VAL A 149 -3.24 23.40 -3.91
CA VAL A 149 -2.32 22.54 -4.65
C VAL A 149 -2.09 21.32 -3.78
N THR A 150 -2.88 20.27 -3.98
CA THR A 150 -2.61 18.94 -3.46
C THR A 150 -1.18 18.51 -3.86
N GLN A 151 -0.55 17.78 -2.95
CA GLN A 151 0.87 17.41 -2.92
C GLN A 151 1.35 16.51 -4.09
N GLU A 152 0.51 16.26 -5.09
CA GLU A 152 0.70 15.25 -6.13
C GLU A 152 1.50 15.76 -7.34
N ASN A 153 1.62 17.08 -7.54
CA ASN A 153 2.33 17.67 -8.69
C ASN A 153 3.81 18.06 -8.44
N ARG A 154 4.43 17.61 -7.35
CA ARG A 154 5.83 17.99 -6.99
C ARG A 154 6.92 16.95 -7.29
N GLN A 155 6.62 15.85 -7.98
CA GLN A 155 7.66 14.89 -8.39
C GLN A 155 8.29 15.16 -9.77
N ASP A 156 7.81 16.15 -10.52
CA ASP A 156 8.44 16.54 -11.79
C ASP A 156 9.28 17.80 -11.61
N LYS A 157 10.55 17.64 -11.20
CA LYS A 157 11.70 18.53 -11.54
C LYS A 157 13.03 18.17 -10.85
N SER A 158 13.37 16.88 -10.77
CA SER A 158 14.78 16.46 -10.70
C SER A 158 14.99 15.14 -11.45
N ARG A 159 14.70 15.12 -12.75
CA ARG A 159 15.25 14.08 -13.62
C ARG A 159 16.71 14.43 -13.84
N GLU A 160 17.57 13.94 -12.96
CA GLU A 160 18.94 13.65 -13.39
C GLU A 160 18.81 12.68 -14.56
N GLU A 161 19.35 13.04 -15.73
CA GLU A 161 19.40 12.13 -16.87
C GLU A 161 20.21 10.91 -16.44
N LYS A 162 19.51 9.79 -16.20
CA LYS A 162 20.17 8.53 -15.83
C LYS A 162 21.14 8.17 -16.96
N THR A 163 22.39 7.90 -16.61
CA THR A 163 23.40 7.42 -17.56
C THR A 163 22.92 6.13 -18.22
N THR A 164 23.36 5.85 -19.45
CA THR A 164 22.98 4.64 -20.18
C THR A 164 23.22 3.37 -19.35
N THR A 165 24.37 3.33 -18.66
CA THR A 165 24.77 2.23 -17.78
C THR A 165 23.75 2.00 -16.66
N GLU A 166 23.25 3.07 -16.04
CA GLU A 166 22.22 3.00 -15.00
C GLU A 166 20.88 2.52 -15.57
N LYS A 167 20.50 2.97 -16.77
CA LYS A 167 19.29 2.48 -17.46
C LYS A 167 19.39 0.98 -17.78
N ALA A 168 20.53 0.52 -18.32
CA ALA A 168 20.78 -0.89 -18.58
C ALA A 168 20.73 -1.72 -17.28
N ARG A 169 21.30 -1.19 -16.20
CA ARG A 169 21.27 -1.85 -14.88
C ARG A 169 19.86 -1.96 -14.31
N LEU A 170 19.03 -0.95 -14.50
CA LEU A 170 17.62 -1.01 -14.11
C LEU A 170 16.85 -2.08 -14.89
N LEU A 171 17.08 -2.20 -16.20
CA LEU A 171 16.43 -3.23 -17.03
C LEU A 171 16.80 -4.65 -16.58
N LEU A 172 18.08 -4.88 -16.29
CA LEU A 172 18.61 -6.17 -15.84
C LEU A 172 18.28 -6.48 -14.37
N SER A 173 17.80 -5.50 -13.60
CA SER A 173 17.49 -5.69 -12.18
C SER A 173 16.44 -6.79 -11.96
N GLY A 174 16.65 -7.61 -10.93
CA GLY A 174 15.78 -8.76 -10.64
C GLY A 174 15.98 -9.99 -11.53
N THR A 175 16.98 -9.97 -12.43
CA THR A 175 17.38 -11.14 -13.25
C THR A 175 18.73 -11.69 -12.78
N SER A 176 19.04 -12.95 -13.11
CA SER A 176 20.36 -13.54 -12.84
C SER A 176 21.50 -12.84 -13.62
N ILE A 177 21.15 -12.07 -14.66
CA ILE A 177 22.04 -11.27 -15.51
C ILE A 177 22.50 -9.99 -14.78
N ALA A 178 21.87 -9.61 -13.66
CA ALA A 178 22.27 -8.45 -12.86
C ALA A 178 23.68 -8.57 -12.20
N LYS A 179 24.34 -9.72 -12.31
CA LYS A 179 25.70 -9.97 -11.81
C LYS A 179 26.80 -9.26 -12.62
N ILE A 180 26.48 -8.72 -13.79
CA ILE A 180 27.42 -7.98 -14.65
C ILE A 180 27.91 -6.72 -13.91
N SER A 181 29.21 -6.46 -13.98
CA SER A 181 29.83 -5.29 -13.38
C SER A 181 29.52 -4.01 -14.17
N ASN A 182 29.54 -2.86 -13.49
CA ASN A 182 29.40 -1.56 -14.19
C ASN A 182 30.50 -1.34 -15.22
N GLN A 183 31.72 -1.80 -14.94
CA GLN A 183 32.86 -1.69 -15.85
C GLN A 183 32.63 -2.46 -17.15
N GLU A 184 32.03 -3.65 -17.09
CA GLU A 184 31.66 -4.42 -18.28
C GLU A 184 30.57 -3.72 -19.09
N LEU A 185 29.56 -3.15 -18.43
CA LEU A 185 28.51 -2.37 -19.11
C LEU A 185 29.09 -1.13 -19.80
N GLU A 186 30.01 -0.42 -19.15
CA GLU A 186 30.72 0.72 -19.74
C GLU A 186 31.59 0.31 -20.94
N CYS A 187 32.26 -0.85 -20.85
CA CYS A 187 33.02 -1.41 -21.97
C CYS A 187 32.12 -1.78 -23.16
N LEU A 188 30.93 -2.32 -22.90
CA LEU A 188 29.95 -2.63 -23.95
C LEU A 188 29.35 -1.36 -24.56
N GLU A 189 29.04 -0.36 -23.74
CA GLU A 189 28.57 0.95 -24.21
C GLU A 189 29.58 1.60 -25.16
N LYS A 190 30.87 1.58 -24.81
CA LYS A 190 31.94 2.10 -25.67
C LYS A 190 32.13 1.34 -26.98
N ARG A 191 31.79 0.04 -27.02
CA ARG A 191 32.00 -0.83 -28.19
C ARG A 191 30.81 -0.84 -29.16
N HIS A 192 29.59 -0.86 -28.64
CA HIS A 192 28.36 -1.08 -29.42
C HIS A 192 27.43 0.14 -29.42
N GLY A 193 27.70 1.15 -28.59
CA GLY A 193 26.85 2.31 -28.43
C GLY A 193 25.73 2.10 -27.41
N SER A 194 25.14 3.21 -26.97
CA SER A 194 24.18 3.26 -25.87
C SER A 194 22.84 2.60 -26.23
N GLU A 195 22.35 2.81 -27.45
CA GLU A 195 21.08 2.27 -27.91
C GLU A 195 21.09 0.74 -28.01
N GLN A 196 22.14 0.18 -28.63
CA GLN A 196 22.29 -1.28 -28.78
C GLN A 196 22.42 -1.97 -27.43
N LEU A 197 23.20 -1.39 -26.49
CA LEU A 197 23.32 -1.92 -25.14
C LEU A 197 21.97 -1.96 -24.42
N LEU A 198 21.16 -0.91 -24.53
CA LEU A 198 19.85 -0.86 -23.87
C LEU A 198 18.87 -1.87 -24.46
N GLN A 199 18.83 -2.01 -25.79
CA GLN A 199 17.98 -3.00 -26.45
C GLN A 199 18.42 -4.42 -26.10
N ALA A 200 19.72 -4.71 -26.17
CA ALA A 200 20.27 -6.01 -25.79
C ALA A 200 20.00 -6.34 -24.31
N ALA A 201 20.13 -5.36 -23.42
CA ALA A 201 19.83 -5.52 -21.99
C ALA A 201 18.34 -5.79 -21.73
N ASP A 202 17.43 -5.10 -22.43
CA ASP A 202 15.99 -5.36 -22.33
C ASP A 202 15.62 -6.75 -22.85
N ILE A 203 16.15 -7.13 -24.02
CA ILE A 203 15.95 -8.47 -24.61
C ILE A 203 16.48 -9.56 -23.69
N ALA A 204 17.68 -9.38 -23.13
CA ALA A 204 18.28 -10.31 -22.19
C ALA A 204 17.39 -10.48 -20.95
N ALA A 205 16.88 -9.37 -20.40
CA ALA A 205 16.01 -9.39 -19.24
C ALA A 205 14.68 -10.09 -19.53
N GLU A 206 14.04 -9.80 -20.66
CA GLU A 206 12.78 -10.45 -21.05
C GLU A 206 12.96 -11.93 -21.39
N THR A 207 14.06 -12.29 -22.03
CA THR A 207 14.39 -13.70 -22.33
C THR A 207 14.52 -14.51 -21.03
N TRP A 208 15.18 -13.93 -20.02
CA TRP A 208 15.25 -14.55 -18.70
C TRP A 208 13.88 -14.61 -18.01
N ARG A 209 13.06 -13.55 -18.08
CA ARG A 209 11.71 -13.54 -17.50
C ARG A 209 10.81 -14.64 -18.09
N ARG A 210 10.97 -14.93 -19.38
CA ARG A 210 10.23 -15.98 -20.10
C ARG A 210 10.72 -17.39 -19.75
N ASN A 211 12.03 -17.63 -19.84
CA ASN A 211 12.58 -18.99 -19.78
C ASN A 211 13.06 -19.40 -18.37
N ARG A 212 13.34 -18.42 -17.48
CA ARG A 212 13.94 -18.60 -16.15
C ARG A 212 15.25 -19.40 -16.13
N GLU A 213 15.99 -19.34 -17.23
CA GLU A 213 17.28 -20.00 -17.36
C GLU A 213 18.43 -19.09 -16.96
N ASP A 214 19.22 -19.54 -16.00
CA ASP A 214 20.42 -18.83 -15.59
C ASP A 214 21.55 -19.02 -16.61
N LYS A 215 22.11 -17.89 -17.06
CA LYS A 215 23.26 -17.91 -17.95
C LYS A 215 24.53 -17.95 -17.12
N HIS A 216 25.37 -18.96 -17.38
CA HIS A 216 26.63 -19.19 -16.66
C HIS A 216 27.58 -17.97 -16.79
N ASN A 217 27.64 -17.35 -17.97
CA ASN A 217 28.38 -16.11 -18.22
C ASN A 217 27.44 -15.01 -18.72
N PRO A 218 26.89 -14.17 -17.83
CA PRO A 218 25.94 -13.12 -18.21
C PRO A 218 26.59 -12.00 -19.02
N GLY A 219 27.86 -11.66 -18.74
CA GLY A 219 28.60 -10.63 -19.48
C GLY A 219 28.89 -11.04 -20.92
N GLY A 220 29.37 -12.28 -21.12
CA GLY A 220 29.58 -12.84 -22.46
C GLY A 220 28.28 -13.00 -23.25
N TYR A 221 27.18 -13.40 -22.58
CA TYR A 221 25.86 -13.46 -23.19
C TYR A 221 25.38 -12.09 -23.65
N LEU A 222 25.46 -11.07 -22.79
CA LEU A 222 25.08 -9.70 -23.15
C LEU A 222 25.95 -9.15 -24.28
N HIS A 223 27.25 -9.43 -24.27
CA HIS A 223 28.14 -9.06 -25.36
C HIS A 223 27.72 -9.70 -26.69
N SER A 224 27.39 -11.00 -26.68
CA SER A 224 26.91 -11.69 -27.88
C SER A 224 25.61 -11.08 -28.41
N LEU A 225 24.67 -10.73 -27.52
CA LEU A 225 23.42 -10.06 -27.91
C LEU A 225 23.66 -8.66 -28.49
N CYS A 226 24.61 -7.89 -27.93
CA CYS A 226 25.00 -6.60 -28.49
C CYS A 226 25.64 -6.75 -29.88
N ALA A 227 26.45 -7.79 -30.08
CA ALA A 227 27.14 -8.04 -31.34
C ALA A 227 26.23 -8.59 -32.44
N SER A 228 25.28 -9.47 -32.09
CA SER A 228 24.32 -10.09 -33.00
C SER A 228 22.89 -9.68 -32.65
N LEU A 229 22.63 -8.37 -32.62
CA LEU A 229 21.33 -7.82 -32.24
C LEU A 229 20.24 -8.22 -33.27
N VAL A 230 19.57 -9.33 -33.00
CA VAL A 230 18.40 -9.80 -33.74
C VAL A 230 17.20 -9.68 -32.80
N LEU A 231 16.25 -8.82 -33.15
CA LEU A 231 15.04 -8.61 -32.37
C LEU A 231 14.14 -9.84 -32.50
N PRO A 232 13.80 -10.55 -31.40
CA PRO A 232 12.86 -11.65 -31.46
C PRO A 232 11.45 -11.16 -31.83
N ASP A 233 10.66 -11.95 -32.56
CA ASP A 233 9.28 -11.58 -32.95
C ASP A 233 8.36 -11.26 -31.77
N TRP A 234 8.63 -11.87 -30.61
CA TRP A 234 7.86 -11.65 -29.39
C TRP A 234 8.30 -10.39 -28.61
N TYR A 235 9.41 -9.75 -28.99
CA TYR A 235 9.98 -8.64 -28.25
C TYR A 235 9.20 -7.33 -28.51
N VAL A 236 8.70 -6.75 -27.43
CA VAL A 236 8.05 -5.43 -27.43
C VAL A 236 8.92 -4.50 -26.58
N PRO A 237 9.43 -3.36 -27.07
CA PRO A 237 10.31 -2.47 -26.31
C PRO A 237 9.72 -2.00 -24.96
N TYR A 238 10.59 -1.81 -23.96
CA TYR A 238 10.21 -1.39 -22.60
C TYR A 238 9.24 -0.21 -22.55
N GLU A 239 9.46 0.83 -23.36
CA GLU A 239 8.61 2.03 -23.39
C GLU A 239 7.17 1.71 -23.81
N LYS A 240 7.00 0.85 -24.81
CA LYS A 240 5.68 0.39 -25.26
C LYS A 240 5.00 -0.46 -24.18
N ARG A 241 5.75 -1.34 -23.50
CA ARG A 241 5.22 -2.15 -22.38
C ARG A 241 4.75 -1.26 -21.22
N MET A 242 5.52 -0.24 -20.85
CA MET A 242 5.16 0.72 -19.81
C MET A 242 3.96 1.58 -20.20
N ALA A 243 3.85 1.99 -21.46
CA ALA A 243 2.68 2.71 -21.96
C ALA A 243 1.41 1.86 -21.84
N ILE A 244 1.45 0.60 -22.28
CA ILE A 244 0.34 -0.35 -22.14
C ILE A 244 -0.06 -0.52 -20.66
N ALA A 245 0.91 -0.75 -19.78
CA ALA A 245 0.65 -0.93 -18.35
C ALA A 245 0.02 0.33 -17.71
N LYS A 246 0.47 1.52 -18.11
CA LYS A 246 -0.09 2.80 -17.63
C LYS A 246 -1.52 3.01 -18.12
N GLU A 247 -1.81 2.67 -19.37
CA GLU A 247 -3.16 2.73 -19.92
C GLU A 247 -4.09 1.76 -19.18
N GLU A 248 -3.66 0.52 -18.95
CA GLU A 248 -4.44 -0.48 -18.21
C GLU A 248 -4.75 -0.03 -16.78
N LEU A 249 -3.77 0.56 -16.10
CA LEU A 249 -3.96 1.11 -14.75
C LEU A 249 -4.96 2.28 -14.74
N SER A 250 -4.90 3.13 -15.78
CA SER A 250 -5.84 4.23 -15.94
C SER A 250 -7.27 3.73 -16.18
N ARG A 251 -7.45 2.69 -17.02
CA ARG A 251 -8.74 2.02 -17.23
C ARG A 251 -9.28 1.41 -15.94
N LYS A 252 -8.46 0.66 -15.20
CA LYS A 252 -8.84 0.08 -13.89
C LYS A 252 -9.27 1.15 -12.89
N LYS A 253 -8.60 2.31 -12.89
CA LYS A 253 -8.97 3.44 -12.02
C LYS A 253 -10.34 3.99 -12.41
N ILE A 254 -10.61 4.20 -13.69
CA ILE A 254 -11.92 4.63 -14.20
C ILE A 254 -13.01 3.63 -13.80
N ASP A 255 -12.82 2.34 -14.08
CA ASP A 255 -13.78 1.28 -13.71
C ASP A 255 -14.05 1.25 -12.20
N SER A 256 -13.01 1.46 -11.39
CA SER A 256 -13.15 1.50 -9.92
C SER A 256 -13.96 2.72 -9.45
N MET A 257 -13.76 3.87 -10.10
CA MET A 257 -14.50 5.10 -9.80
C MET A 257 -15.95 4.99 -10.22
N GLU A 258 -16.24 4.40 -11.39
CA GLU A 258 -17.60 4.14 -11.86
C GLU A 258 -18.35 3.19 -10.92
N LYS A 259 -17.71 2.08 -10.53
CA LYS A 259 -18.28 1.13 -9.56
C LYS A 259 -18.50 1.78 -8.19
N ALA A 260 -17.59 2.64 -7.73
CA ALA A 260 -17.75 3.38 -6.48
C ALA A 260 -18.91 4.39 -6.56
N SER A 261 -19.06 5.09 -7.68
CA SER A 261 -20.18 6.00 -7.94
C SER A 261 -21.52 5.26 -7.95
N LEU A 262 -21.59 4.11 -8.62
CA LEU A 262 -22.79 3.27 -8.63
C LEU A 262 -23.17 2.80 -7.21
N ARG A 263 -22.19 2.27 -6.46
CA ARG A 263 -22.40 1.84 -5.05
C ARG A 263 -22.83 3.00 -4.16
N ALA A 264 -22.29 4.20 -4.35
CA ALA A 264 -22.68 5.39 -3.60
C ALA A 264 -24.13 5.79 -3.92
N LYS A 265 -24.55 5.73 -5.19
CA LYS A 265 -25.95 5.97 -5.59
C LYS A 265 -26.89 4.93 -4.99
N GLU A 266 -26.54 3.65 -5.02
CA GLU A 266 -27.32 2.58 -4.39
C GLU A 266 -27.43 2.77 -2.87
N LYS A 267 -26.33 3.13 -2.22
CA LYS A 267 -26.31 3.41 -0.78
C LYS A 267 -27.20 4.60 -0.42
N ALA A 268 -27.08 5.71 -1.14
CA ALA A 268 -27.92 6.89 -0.93
C ALA A 268 -29.41 6.58 -1.15
N LYS A 269 -29.73 5.75 -2.16
CA LYS A 269 -31.10 5.28 -2.39
C LYS A 269 -31.62 4.45 -1.21
N ASN A 270 -30.81 3.52 -0.69
CA ASN A 270 -31.19 2.70 0.47
C ASN A 270 -31.36 3.55 1.73
N GLU A 271 -30.45 4.50 1.98
CA GLU A 271 -30.55 5.44 3.11
C GLU A 271 -31.84 6.27 3.00
N ALA A 272 -32.19 6.78 1.81
CA ALA A 272 -33.45 7.51 1.57
C ALA A 272 -34.71 6.63 1.75
N MET A 273 -34.63 5.36 1.37
CA MET A 273 -35.71 4.40 1.59
C MET A 273 -35.90 4.10 3.08
N ASP A 274 -34.81 3.96 3.83
CA ASP A 274 -34.85 3.73 5.28
C ASP A 274 -35.36 4.95 6.04
N THR A 275 -34.96 6.17 5.67
CA THR A 275 -35.48 7.39 6.29
C THR A 275 -36.97 7.56 6.06
N LEU A 276 -37.45 7.30 4.83
CA LEU A 276 -38.88 7.30 4.54
C LEU A 276 -39.60 6.25 5.37
N TRP A 277 -39.11 5.01 5.40
CA TRP A 277 -39.76 3.93 6.13
C TRP A 277 -39.88 4.24 7.63
N ASN A 278 -38.83 4.81 8.22
CA ASN A 278 -38.82 5.18 9.63
C ASN A 278 -39.77 6.35 9.98
N SER A 279 -40.20 7.13 8.97
CA SER A 279 -41.15 8.24 9.16
C SER A 279 -42.63 7.80 9.11
N LEU A 280 -42.92 6.60 8.62
CA LEU A 280 -44.27 6.06 8.49
C LEU A 280 -44.80 5.53 9.83
N SER A 281 -46.13 5.53 9.99
CA SER A 281 -46.79 4.99 11.18
C SER A 281 -46.85 3.46 11.16
N SER A 282 -47.11 2.85 12.33
CA SER A 282 -47.26 1.39 12.45
C SER A 282 -48.41 0.82 11.59
N GLU A 283 -49.50 1.56 11.42
CA GLU A 283 -50.62 1.15 10.55
C GLU A 283 -50.21 1.12 9.08
N GLN A 284 -49.43 2.12 8.63
CA GLN A 284 -48.90 2.16 7.26
C GLN A 284 -47.90 1.04 7.01
N HIS A 285 -47.07 0.69 8.00
CA HIS A 285 -46.15 -0.45 7.89
C HIS A 285 -46.90 -1.76 7.65
N GLU A 286 -47.99 -2.01 8.37
CA GLU A 286 -48.81 -3.22 8.18
C GLU A 286 -49.49 -3.25 6.82
N GLU A 287 -49.96 -2.09 6.31
CA GLU A 287 -50.55 -1.99 4.98
C GLU A 287 -49.55 -2.37 3.88
N TYR A 288 -48.35 -1.78 3.92
CA TYR A 288 -47.30 -2.08 2.94
C TYR A 288 -46.79 -3.51 3.04
N GLN A 289 -46.76 -4.11 4.24
CA GLN A 289 -46.43 -5.53 4.41
C GLN A 289 -47.48 -6.45 3.78
N LYS A 290 -48.78 -6.13 3.93
CA LYS A 290 -49.87 -6.88 3.27
C LYS A 290 -49.80 -6.75 1.76
N LYS A 291 -49.56 -5.53 1.24
CA LYS A 291 -49.34 -5.29 -0.21
C LYS A 291 -48.13 -6.08 -0.74
N ALA A 292 -47.03 -6.10 0.00
CA ALA A 292 -45.84 -6.87 -0.37
C ALA A 292 -46.13 -8.37 -0.41
N LEU A 293 -46.84 -8.92 0.59
CA LEU A 293 -47.24 -10.33 0.60
C LEU A 293 -48.16 -10.69 -0.57
N ALA A 294 -49.10 -9.82 -0.92
CA ALA A 294 -50.01 -10.02 -2.05
C ALA A 294 -49.30 -9.98 -3.43
N SER A 295 -48.08 -9.42 -3.51
CA SER A 295 -47.29 -9.40 -4.74
C SER A 295 -46.60 -10.73 -5.06
N PHE A 296 -46.49 -11.64 -4.08
CA PHE A 296 -45.92 -12.96 -4.28
C PHE A 296 -47.00 -13.96 -4.71
N PRO A 297 -46.69 -14.90 -5.63
CA PRO A 297 -47.59 -16.00 -5.95
C PRO A 297 -47.90 -16.86 -4.72
N ASP A 298 -49.13 -17.37 -4.60
CA ASP A 298 -49.59 -18.19 -3.46
C ASP A 298 -48.74 -19.44 -3.15
N SER A 299 -47.95 -19.89 -4.13
CA SER A 299 -47.03 -21.01 -4.01
C SER A 299 -45.71 -20.69 -3.28
N ILE A 300 -45.40 -19.41 -3.03
CA ILE A 300 -44.15 -18.97 -2.41
C ILE A 300 -44.46 -18.22 -1.13
N ARG A 301 -43.97 -18.72 0.01
CA ARG A 301 -43.98 -17.98 1.28
C ARG A 301 -42.63 -17.28 1.46
N PRO A 302 -42.52 -15.96 1.19
CA PRO A 302 -41.27 -15.23 1.39
C PRO A 302 -40.92 -15.13 2.89
N SER A 303 -39.63 -15.03 3.19
CA SER A 303 -39.18 -14.76 4.56
C SER A 303 -39.57 -13.35 5.00
N MET A 304 -39.70 -13.13 6.31
CA MET A 304 -40.03 -11.81 6.86
C MET A 304 -39.07 -10.70 6.40
N THR A 305 -37.79 -11.03 6.24
CA THR A 305 -36.78 -10.08 5.73
C THR A 305 -37.07 -9.66 4.30
N ILE A 306 -37.44 -10.59 3.43
CA ILE A 306 -37.74 -10.30 2.02
C ILE A 306 -39.03 -9.48 1.92
N THR A 307 -40.06 -9.85 2.67
CA THR A 307 -41.32 -9.11 2.74
C THR A 307 -41.10 -7.67 3.21
N MET A 308 -40.25 -7.46 4.22
CA MET A 308 -39.93 -6.14 4.73
C MET A 308 -39.16 -5.28 3.70
N ILE A 309 -38.20 -5.87 2.97
CA ILE A 309 -37.47 -5.16 1.91
C ILE A 309 -38.43 -4.74 0.78
N MET A 310 -39.33 -5.63 0.37
CA MET A 310 -40.33 -5.32 -0.67
C MET A 310 -41.34 -4.26 -0.21
N ALA A 311 -41.79 -4.31 1.04
CA ALA A 311 -42.67 -3.29 1.62
C ALA A 311 -42.01 -1.89 1.62
N LYS A 312 -40.73 -1.82 2.01
CA LYS A 312 -39.93 -0.59 1.93
C LYS A 312 -39.82 -0.05 0.50
N LEU A 313 -39.58 -0.92 -0.47
CA LEU A 313 -39.49 -0.55 -1.89
C LEU A 313 -40.81 -0.01 -2.44
N LEU A 314 -41.95 -0.65 -2.11
CA LEU A 314 -43.27 -0.21 -2.55
C LEU A 314 -43.62 1.17 -1.98
N ALA A 315 -43.37 1.39 -0.68
CA ALA A 315 -43.57 2.70 -0.04
C ALA A 315 -42.74 3.79 -0.72
N PHE A 316 -41.47 3.49 -1.04
CA PHE A 316 -40.59 4.42 -1.73
C PHE A 316 -41.02 4.73 -3.17
N GLN A 317 -41.53 3.74 -3.91
CA GLN A 317 -42.06 3.93 -5.26
C GLN A 317 -43.33 4.79 -5.27
N GLU A 318 -44.28 4.54 -4.36
CA GLU A 318 -45.51 5.33 -4.24
C GLU A 318 -45.20 6.80 -3.85
N ALA A 319 -44.26 7.01 -2.93
CA ALA A 319 -43.81 8.35 -2.55
C ALA A 319 -43.11 9.10 -3.70
N SER A 320 -42.27 8.41 -4.47
CA SER A 320 -41.59 8.98 -5.64
C SER A 320 -42.56 9.38 -6.74
N CYS A 321 -43.57 8.53 -7.01
CA CYS A 321 -44.60 8.79 -8.02
C CYS A 321 -45.57 9.93 -7.60
N SER A 322 -45.76 10.12 -6.30
CA SER A 322 -46.54 11.23 -5.75
C SER A 322 -45.80 12.57 -5.88
N HIS A 323 -44.47 12.56 -5.80
CA HIS A 323 -43.66 13.76 -5.93
C HIS A 323 -43.58 14.27 -7.39
N GLU A 324 -43.57 13.36 -8.37
CA GLU A 324 -43.63 13.67 -9.81
C GLU A 324 -44.99 14.22 -10.28
N LYS A 325 -46.09 13.96 -9.54
CA LYS A 325 -47.42 14.50 -9.87
C LYS A 325 -47.68 15.93 -9.38
N ILE A 326 -46.77 16.49 -8.58
CA ILE A 326 -46.91 17.80 -7.94
C ILE A 326 -45.97 18.85 -8.58
N MET A 327 -45.04 18.44 -9.46
CA MET A 327 -44.26 19.33 -10.35
C MET A 327 -44.93 19.46 -11.72
#